data_AF-A0A367AYF0-F1
#
_entry.id   AF-A0A367AYF0-F1
#
_cell.length_a   1.000
_cell.length_b   1.000
_cell.length_c   1.000
_cell.angle_alpha   90.00
_cell.angle_beta   90.00
_cell.angle_gamma   90.00
#
_symmetry.space_group_name_H-M   'P 1'
#
loop_
_entity.id
_entity.type
_entity.pdbx_description
1 polymer ?
#
loop_
_entity_poly.entity_id
_entity_poly.type
_entity_poly.pdbx_seq_one_letter_code
_entity_poly.pdbx_strand_id
1 'polypeptide(L)'
;MSRGPARLLTVLAFVVVLLAVAGPASAHVGGGAAGSDFDGRIVSVTPELPGVTVRILQFGDELELVNDSGTEVLVPGYSDEPYLRIGPEGVWRNANSPATYLNLDRYGRAAMPEGVDPEAEPAWEQVSTQPEYVWHDHRTHWMSEGVLPPRVAADPTREHVVSEWLVPLRQGGTEAEVAGVLTWSPPPSPWAVWPVVAALVLVAVAAGLVTRTPRLLGALMAVGAAAALWHALATPEPSVIAGSHAGAVVSALMPSLAAVLCAVLGVRAALRGRGVMTGLLAVVTGWLLLVQGLPDVDVLWTANVASGGPQVLGRIAVTLLATLGVGLVIGGVAAARRFREADAPAAGTREARAPAGDARLDGRTGR
;
A
#
# COMPACT_ATOMS: atom_id res chain seq x y z
N MET A 1 37.04 -7.99 -16.94
CA MET A 1 35.80 -7.76 -16.16
C MET A 1 35.18 -9.12 -15.86
N SER A 2 35.02 -9.51 -14.60
CA SER A 2 34.46 -10.82 -14.25
C SER A 2 33.00 -10.93 -14.73
N ARG A 3 32.57 -12.10 -15.19
CA ARG A 3 31.22 -12.31 -15.76
C ARG A 3 30.09 -12.25 -14.72
N GLY A 4 30.41 -12.25 -13.42
CA GLY A 4 29.44 -12.29 -12.31
C GLY A 4 28.61 -11.01 -12.12
N PRO A 5 29.22 -9.82 -12.00
CA PRO A 5 28.51 -8.55 -11.83
C PRO A 5 27.59 -8.21 -13.01
N ALA A 6 28.03 -8.49 -14.24
CA ALA A 6 27.23 -8.27 -15.44
C ALA A 6 25.99 -9.16 -15.48
N ARG A 7 26.12 -10.45 -15.14
CA ARG A 7 24.99 -11.39 -15.05
C ARG A 7 23.98 -11.00 -13.97
N LEU A 8 24.46 -10.55 -12.81
CA LEU A 8 23.58 -10.10 -11.72
C LEU A 8 22.83 -8.82 -12.09
N LEU A 9 23.48 -7.87 -12.77
CA LEU A 9 22.84 -6.67 -13.30
C LEU A 9 21.75 -7.01 -14.32
N THR A 10 22.01 -7.96 -15.22
CA THR A 10 21.00 -8.44 -16.17
C THR A 10 19.81 -9.08 -15.47
N VAL A 11 20.05 -9.90 -14.43
CA VAL A 11 18.97 -10.51 -13.64
C VAL A 11 18.18 -9.47 -12.86
N LEU A 12 18.83 -8.51 -12.21
CA LEU A 12 18.17 -7.42 -11.48
C LEU A 12 17.35 -6.53 -12.43
N ALA A 13 17.91 -6.16 -13.59
CA ALA A 13 17.19 -5.39 -14.59
C ALA A 13 15.99 -6.17 -15.13
N PHE A 14 16.14 -7.48 -15.38
CA PHE A 14 15.03 -8.33 -15.81
C PHE A 14 13.93 -8.42 -14.75
N VAL A 15 14.29 -8.60 -13.46
CA VAL A 15 13.33 -8.62 -12.34
C VAL A 15 12.61 -7.27 -12.21
N VAL A 16 13.33 -6.14 -12.28
CA VAL A 16 12.72 -4.80 -12.23
C VAL A 16 11.76 -4.59 -13.41
N VAL A 17 12.14 -4.99 -14.63
CA VAL A 17 11.27 -4.89 -15.80
C VAL A 17 10.05 -5.82 -15.66
N LEU A 18 10.22 -7.05 -15.19
CA LEU A 18 9.11 -7.98 -14.99
C LEU A 18 8.10 -7.44 -13.96
N LEU A 19 8.60 -6.84 -12.88
CA LEU A 19 7.79 -6.23 -11.83
C LEU A 19 7.19 -4.86 -12.22
N ALA A 20 7.75 -4.17 -13.21
CA ALA A 20 7.18 -2.94 -13.77
C ALA A 20 6.09 -3.22 -14.83
N VAL A 21 6.15 -4.39 -15.48
CA VAL A 21 5.14 -4.84 -16.47
C VAL A 21 3.99 -5.59 -15.80
N ALA A 22 4.21 -6.18 -14.62
CA ALA A 22 3.13 -6.37 -13.68
C ALA A 22 2.63 -4.97 -13.31
N GLY A 23 1.57 -4.49 -14.00
CA GLY A 23 0.89 -3.27 -13.59
C GLY A 23 0.54 -3.35 -12.09
N PRO A 24 0.19 -2.22 -11.43
CA PRO A 24 -0.32 -2.28 -10.07
C PRO A 24 -1.36 -3.39 -10.07
N ALA A 25 -1.05 -4.52 -9.42
CA ALA A 25 -2.03 -5.57 -9.33
C ALA A 25 -3.24 -4.87 -8.72
N SER A 26 -4.44 -5.11 -9.23
CA SER A 26 -5.70 -4.81 -8.53
C SER A 26 -5.81 -5.65 -7.23
N ALA A 27 -4.71 -5.80 -6.51
CA ALA A 27 -4.56 -6.34 -5.18
C ALA A 27 -4.69 -5.22 -4.14
N HIS A 28 -5.10 -4.00 -4.54
CA HIS A 28 -5.72 -3.08 -3.59
C HIS A 28 -7.03 -3.69 -3.12
N VAL A 29 -6.94 -4.28 -1.94
CA VAL A 29 -8.05 -4.77 -1.15
C VAL A 29 -8.90 -3.57 -0.73
N GLY A 30 -10.02 -3.40 -1.42
CA GLY A 30 -11.05 -2.39 -1.19
C GLY A 30 -10.64 -0.96 -1.55
N GLY A 31 -11.41 -0.34 -2.44
CA GLY A 31 -11.64 1.11 -2.40
C GLY A 31 -10.46 2.09 -2.47
N GLY A 32 -9.33 1.78 -3.12
CA GLY A 32 -8.38 2.79 -3.63
C GLY A 32 -7.67 3.75 -2.65
N ALA A 33 -7.96 3.73 -1.35
CA ALA A 33 -7.39 4.61 -0.32
C ALA A 33 -6.93 3.80 0.90
N ALA A 34 -5.70 4.02 1.34
CA ALA A 34 -5.15 3.36 2.53
C ALA A 34 -5.41 4.18 3.81
N GLY A 35 -5.88 5.41 3.68
CA GLY A 35 -6.22 6.28 4.80
C GLY A 35 -7.49 7.11 4.59
N SER A 36 -8.06 7.57 5.70
CA SER A 36 -9.26 8.40 5.71
C SER A 36 -9.32 9.26 6.97
N ASP A 37 -9.88 10.46 6.86
CA ASP A 37 -10.20 11.28 8.04
C ASP A 37 -11.48 10.81 8.75
N PHE A 38 -12.30 10.02 8.05
CA PHE A 38 -13.46 9.34 8.60
C PHE A 38 -13.12 7.90 8.99
N ASP A 39 -13.81 7.37 10.00
CA ASP A 39 -13.70 5.98 10.43
C ASP A 39 -15.08 5.44 10.86
N GLY A 40 -15.65 4.59 10.02
CA GLY A 40 -16.87 3.84 10.27
C GLY A 40 -16.59 2.53 11.01
N ARG A 41 -17.36 2.25 12.06
CA ARG A 41 -17.23 1.04 12.88
C ARG A 41 -18.57 0.41 13.20
N ILE A 42 -18.64 -0.92 13.11
CA ILE A 42 -19.72 -1.69 13.72
C ILE A 42 -19.52 -1.69 15.23
N VAL A 43 -20.58 -1.36 15.97
CA VAL A 43 -20.65 -1.39 17.43
C VAL A 43 -21.29 -2.70 17.89
N SER A 44 -22.36 -3.15 17.23
CA SER A 44 -23.07 -4.37 17.59
C SER A 44 -23.91 -4.94 16.45
N VAL A 45 -24.18 -6.24 16.51
CA VAL A 45 -25.26 -6.90 15.75
C VAL A 45 -26.23 -7.45 16.78
N THR A 46 -27.50 -7.04 16.75
CA THR A 46 -28.45 -7.39 17.83
C THR A 46 -29.84 -7.76 17.31
N PRO A 47 -30.38 -8.94 17.66
CA PRO A 47 -29.67 -10.06 18.30
C PRO A 47 -28.55 -10.59 17.38
N GLU A 48 -27.60 -11.34 17.97
CA GLU A 48 -26.63 -12.06 17.16
C GLU A 48 -27.34 -13.05 16.23
N LEU A 49 -26.95 -13.05 14.96
CA LEU A 49 -27.50 -13.93 13.94
C LEU A 49 -26.58 -15.16 13.76
N PRO A 50 -27.02 -16.39 14.07
CA PRO A 50 -26.17 -17.58 13.96
C PRO A 50 -25.64 -17.80 12.54
N GLY A 51 -24.32 -17.97 12.43
CA GLY A 51 -23.65 -18.21 11.14
C GLY A 51 -23.55 -16.98 10.25
N VAL A 52 -23.86 -15.78 10.74
CA VAL A 52 -23.76 -14.53 9.98
C VAL A 52 -22.62 -13.69 10.55
N THR A 53 -21.71 -13.28 9.68
CA THR A 53 -20.65 -12.32 10.02
C THR A 53 -20.85 -11.06 9.19
N VAL A 54 -20.74 -9.89 9.84
CA VAL A 54 -20.79 -8.59 9.18
C VAL A 54 -19.50 -7.83 9.47
N ARG A 55 -18.90 -7.27 8.42
CA ARG A 55 -17.69 -6.44 8.50
C ARG A 55 -17.95 -5.10 7.82
N ILE A 56 -17.27 -4.09 8.34
CA ILE A 56 -17.17 -2.79 7.69
C ILE A 56 -15.82 -2.71 7.00
N LEU A 57 -15.82 -2.29 5.74
CA LEU A 57 -14.64 -2.12 4.93
C LEU A 57 -14.47 -0.64 4.60
N GLN A 58 -13.26 -0.25 4.18
CA GLN A 58 -13.02 1.06 3.57
C GLN A 58 -13.53 2.26 4.39
N PHE A 59 -13.29 2.21 5.70
CA PHE A 59 -13.66 3.24 6.67
C PHE A 59 -15.17 3.57 6.71
N GLY A 60 -16.01 2.61 6.33
CA GLY A 60 -17.47 2.75 6.33
C GLY A 60 -18.12 2.87 4.97
N ASP A 61 -17.35 2.83 3.88
CA ASP A 61 -17.91 2.85 2.52
C ASP A 61 -18.70 1.58 2.20
N GLU A 62 -18.13 0.43 2.55
CA GLU A 62 -18.64 -0.88 2.15
C GLU A 62 -18.99 -1.72 3.37
N LEU A 63 -20.10 -2.45 3.27
CA LEU A 63 -20.44 -3.53 4.17
C LEU A 63 -20.18 -4.87 3.49
N GLU A 64 -19.62 -5.79 4.25
CA GLU A 64 -19.43 -7.18 3.88
C GLU A 64 -20.28 -8.05 4.78
N LEU A 65 -21.05 -8.96 4.17
CA LEU A 65 -21.85 -9.95 4.89
C LEU A 65 -21.52 -11.34 4.36
N VAL A 66 -21.18 -12.25 5.29
CA VAL A 66 -20.98 -13.68 5.05
C VAL A 66 -22.06 -14.45 5.79
N ASN A 67 -22.75 -15.36 5.10
CA ASN A 67 -23.79 -16.19 5.67
C ASN A 67 -23.45 -17.70 5.55
N ASP A 68 -22.80 -18.24 6.57
CA ASP A 68 -22.49 -19.67 6.69
C ASP A 68 -23.67 -20.52 7.20
N SER A 69 -24.85 -19.91 7.37
CA SER A 69 -26.04 -20.61 7.82
C SER A 69 -26.84 -21.23 6.67
N GLY A 70 -27.75 -22.15 7.00
CA GLY A 70 -28.74 -22.67 6.04
C GLY A 70 -29.96 -21.76 5.84
N THR A 71 -30.00 -20.58 6.45
CA THR A 71 -31.15 -19.66 6.41
C THR A 71 -30.75 -18.35 5.75
N GLU A 72 -31.57 -17.90 4.80
CA GLU A 72 -31.33 -16.64 4.10
C GLU A 72 -31.40 -15.44 5.05
N VAL A 73 -30.46 -14.52 4.87
CA VAL A 73 -30.46 -13.18 5.47
C VAL A 73 -30.96 -12.19 4.44
N LEU A 74 -31.99 -11.45 4.82
CA LEU A 74 -32.55 -10.35 4.04
C LEU A 74 -31.96 -9.03 4.52
N VAL A 75 -31.60 -8.17 3.58
CA VAL A 75 -31.19 -6.80 3.85
C VAL A 75 -32.22 -5.88 3.19
N PRO A 76 -33.02 -5.13 3.97
CA PRO A 76 -33.89 -4.09 3.43
C PRO A 76 -33.10 -2.91 2.86
N GLY A 77 -33.68 -2.29 1.84
CA GLY A 77 -33.20 -1.05 1.24
C GLY A 77 -33.53 0.17 2.09
N TYR A 78 -33.41 1.36 1.50
CA TYR A 78 -33.50 2.63 2.25
C TYR A 78 -34.94 3.07 2.56
N SER A 79 -35.93 2.44 1.92
CA SER A 79 -37.36 2.67 2.13
C SER A 79 -38.03 1.42 2.72
N ASP A 80 -37.26 0.58 3.43
CA ASP A 80 -37.67 -0.74 3.95
C ASP A 80 -38.10 -1.75 2.86
N GLU A 81 -37.80 -1.46 1.59
CA GLU A 81 -38.11 -2.36 0.48
C GLU A 81 -37.17 -3.57 0.45
N PRO A 82 -37.58 -4.73 -0.11
CA PRO A 82 -36.67 -5.86 -0.27
C PRO A 82 -35.49 -5.50 -1.18
N TYR A 83 -34.26 -5.59 -0.68
CA TYR A 83 -33.06 -5.23 -1.44
C TYR A 83 -32.13 -6.42 -1.72
N LEU A 84 -31.55 -7.04 -0.69
CA LEU A 84 -30.69 -8.22 -0.84
C LEU A 84 -31.24 -9.44 -0.13
N ARG A 85 -30.96 -10.60 -0.72
CA ARG A 85 -31.15 -11.93 -0.14
C ARG A 85 -29.82 -12.66 -0.22
N ILE A 86 -29.23 -12.99 0.93
CA ILE A 86 -27.91 -13.62 1.02
C ILE A 86 -28.09 -14.97 1.71
N GLY A 87 -27.82 -16.07 1.02
CA GLY A 87 -28.06 -17.41 1.55
C GLY A 87 -27.26 -18.49 0.84
N PRO A 88 -27.50 -19.78 1.18
CA PRO A 88 -26.70 -20.91 0.68
C PRO A 88 -26.74 -21.10 -0.84
N GLU A 89 -27.78 -20.59 -1.51
CA GLU A 89 -27.94 -20.64 -2.97
C GLU A 89 -27.35 -19.40 -3.67
N GLY A 90 -26.64 -18.55 -2.94
CA GLY A 90 -26.01 -17.33 -3.44
C GLY A 90 -26.71 -16.04 -3.01
N VAL A 91 -26.44 -14.97 -3.76
CA VAL A 91 -26.94 -13.63 -3.49
C VAL A 91 -27.91 -13.21 -4.58
N TRP A 92 -29.09 -12.75 -4.17
CA TRP A 92 -30.09 -12.17 -5.04
C TRP A 92 -30.31 -10.70 -4.69
N ARG A 93 -30.36 -9.86 -5.71
CA ARG A 93 -30.57 -8.42 -5.62
C ARG A 93 -31.85 -8.02 -6.34
N ASN A 94 -32.69 -7.22 -5.70
CA ASN A 94 -33.95 -6.79 -6.28
C ASN A 94 -33.74 -5.65 -7.29
N ALA A 95 -33.97 -5.90 -8.58
CA ALA A 95 -33.87 -4.88 -9.62
C ALA A 95 -34.89 -3.73 -9.45
N ASN A 96 -35.98 -3.93 -8.72
CA ASN A 96 -36.96 -2.87 -8.41
C ASN A 96 -36.62 -2.06 -7.14
N SER A 97 -35.58 -2.43 -6.38
CA SER A 97 -35.16 -1.65 -5.22
C SER A 97 -34.29 -0.47 -5.65
N PRO A 98 -34.62 0.78 -5.23
CA PRO A 98 -33.73 1.93 -5.41
C PRO A 98 -32.30 1.70 -4.88
N ALA A 99 -32.14 0.95 -3.78
CA ALA A 99 -30.84 0.63 -3.19
C ALA A 99 -29.92 -0.12 -4.17
N THR A 100 -30.48 -0.89 -5.12
CA THR A 100 -29.70 -1.57 -6.17
C THR A 100 -28.88 -0.60 -6.99
N TYR A 101 -29.42 0.56 -7.32
CA TYR A 101 -28.76 1.54 -8.19
C TYR A 101 -27.94 2.52 -7.38
N LEU A 102 -28.46 2.98 -6.25
CA LEU A 102 -27.73 3.87 -5.35
C LEU A 102 -26.39 3.25 -4.92
N ASN A 103 -26.38 1.95 -4.61
CA ASN A 103 -25.20 1.26 -4.10
C ASN A 103 -24.20 0.81 -5.17
N LEU A 104 -24.40 1.16 -6.44
CA LEU A 104 -23.41 0.90 -7.50
C LEU A 104 -22.26 1.91 -7.49
N ASP A 105 -22.44 3.04 -6.82
CA ASP A 105 -21.42 4.08 -6.66
C ASP A 105 -21.40 4.53 -5.21
N ARG A 106 -20.19 4.72 -4.67
CA ARG A 106 -19.97 5.25 -3.32
C ARG A 106 -20.81 6.48 -3.01
N TYR A 107 -21.03 7.37 -3.97
CA TYR A 107 -21.78 8.62 -3.75
C TYR A 107 -23.15 8.63 -4.44
N GLY A 108 -23.66 7.46 -4.83
CA GLY A 108 -24.97 7.33 -5.46
C GLY A 108 -25.07 8.01 -6.83
N ARG A 109 -23.96 8.15 -7.55
CA ARG A 109 -23.91 8.83 -8.85
C ARG A 109 -24.37 7.97 -10.02
N ALA A 110 -24.60 6.68 -9.80
CA ALA A 110 -25.12 5.78 -10.83
C ALA A 110 -26.54 6.21 -11.25
N ALA A 111 -26.82 6.18 -12.55
CA ALA A 111 -28.13 6.53 -13.07
C ALA A 111 -29.17 5.48 -12.64
N MET A 112 -30.29 5.95 -12.08
CA MET A 112 -31.43 5.11 -11.77
C MET A 112 -32.32 4.97 -13.01
N PRO A 113 -32.66 3.74 -13.44
CA PRO A 113 -33.59 3.51 -14.54
C PRO A 113 -34.98 4.09 -14.27
N GLU A 114 -35.71 4.45 -15.32
CA GLU A 114 -37.13 4.80 -15.21
C GLU A 114 -37.95 3.58 -14.77
N GLY A 115 -38.93 3.79 -13.89
CA GLY A 115 -39.84 2.73 -13.44
C GLY A 115 -39.38 1.92 -12.23
N VAL A 116 -38.22 2.24 -11.64
CA VAL A 116 -37.83 1.70 -10.32
C VAL A 116 -38.80 2.26 -9.27
N ASP A 117 -39.54 1.35 -8.63
CA ASP A 117 -40.56 1.66 -7.63
C ASP A 117 -40.31 0.76 -6.40
N PRO A 118 -39.99 1.32 -5.22
CA PRO A 118 -39.73 0.55 -4.01
C PRO A 118 -40.95 -0.28 -3.55
N GLU A 119 -42.16 0.08 -3.97
CA GLU A 119 -43.40 -0.64 -3.63
C GLU A 119 -43.76 -1.73 -4.65
N ALA A 120 -43.02 -1.83 -5.76
CA ALA A 120 -43.26 -2.88 -6.75
C ALA A 120 -42.85 -4.27 -6.22
N GLU A 121 -43.51 -5.31 -6.73
CA GLU A 121 -43.13 -6.69 -6.47
C GLU A 121 -41.63 -6.91 -6.78
N PRO A 122 -40.86 -7.56 -5.90
CA PRO A 122 -39.43 -7.73 -6.11
C PRO A 122 -39.09 -8.51 -7.38
N ALA A 123 -38.20 -7.94 -8.20
CA ALA A 123 -37.62 -8.58 -9.38
C ALA A 123 -36.22 -9.10 -9.03
N TRP A 124 -36.14 -10.34 -8.55
CA TRP A 124 -34.88 -10.92 -8.07
C TRP A 124 -33.92 -11.30 -9.21
N GLU A 125 -32.71 -10.77 -9.14
CA GLU A 125 -31.59 -11.14 -10.02
C GLU A 125 -30.46 -11.75 -9.20
N GLN A 126 -29.95 -12.91 -9.62
CA GLN A 126 -28.81 -13.54 -8.95
C GLN A 126 -27.52 -12.82 -9.35
N VAL A 127 -26.79 -12.31 -8.36
CA VAL A 127 -25.53 -11.54 -8.56
C VAL A 127 -24.30 -12.29 -8.05
N SER A 128 -24.49 -13.35 -7.26
CA SER A 128 -23.44 -14.25 -6.81
C SER A 128 -24.00 -15.65 -6.58
N THR A 129 -23.16 -16.67 -6.76
CA THR A 129 -23.45 -18.06 -6.37
C THR A 129 -22.86 -18.42 -5.00
N GLN A 130 -22.11 -17.50 -4.38
CA GLN A 130 -21.53 -17.67 -3.04
C GLN A 130 -22.43 -17.00 -1.99
N PRO A 131 -22.46 -17.49 -0.74
CA PRO A 131 -23.32 -16.97 0.32
C PRO A 131 -22.75 -15.72 0.99
N GLU A 132 -22.13 -14.85 0.21
CA GLU A 132 -21.37 -13.69 0.67
C GLU A 132 -21.49 -12.53 -0.30
N TYR A 133 -21.53 -11.31 0.23
CA TYR A 133 -21.67 -10.10 -0.59
C TYR A 133 -20.99 -8.89 0.04
N VAL A 134 -20.52 -8.00 -0.83
CA VAL A 134 -20.04 -6.66 -0.46
C VAL A 134 -20.81 -5.63 -1.26
N TRP A 135 -21.26 -4.57 -0.61
CA TRP A 135 -21.95 -3.46 -1.25
C TRP A 135 -21.58 -2.13 -0.58
N HIS A 136 -21.66 -1.03 -1.35
CA HIS A 136 -21.63 0.32 -0.79
C HIS A 136 -22.91 0.55 0.02
N ASP A 137 -22.79 1.04 1.26
CA ASP A 137 -23.97 1.37 2.07
C ASP A 137 -23.95 2.83 2.50
N HIS A 138 -24.86 3.62 1.94
CA HIS A 138 -24.90 5.07 2.15
C HIS A 138 -25.34 5.46 3.57
N ARG A 139 -25.80 4.49 4.39
CA ARG A 139 -26.06 4.71 5.82
C ARG A 139 -24.76 4.80 6.63
N THR A 140 -23.69 4.17 6.17
CA THR A 140 -22.49 3.92 6.99
C THR A 140 -21.36 4.93 6.77
N HIS A 141 -21.46 5.80 5.77
CA HIS A 141 -20.46 6.84 5.49
C HIS A 141 -21.06 8.20 5.15
N TRP A 142 -20.17 9.20 5.08
CA TRP A 142 -20.53 10.55 4.67
C TRP A 142 -20.65 10.64 3.14
N MET A 143 -21.77 11.15 2.65
CA MET A 143 -22.14 11.16 1.21
C MET A 143 -21.73 12.44 0.46
N SER A 144 -21.36 13.52 1.16
CA SER A 144 -21.05 14.79 0.48
C SER A 144 -19.55 14.92 0.19
N GLU A 145 -19.15 14.59 -1.05
CA GLU A 145 -17.77 14.70 -1.51
C GLU A 145 -17.26 16.15 -1.45
N GLY A 146 -16.08 16.35 -0.87
CA GLY A 146 -15.45 17.68 -0.75
C GLY A 146 -16.12 18.65 0.22
N VAL A 147 -17.15 18.22 0.95
CA VAL A 147 -17.88 19.04 1.93
C VAL A 147 -17.82 18.35 3.29
N LEU A 148 -17.28 19.02 4.30
CA LEU A 148 -17.25 18.46 5.67
C LEU A 148 -18.65 18.49 6.30
N PRO A 149 -18.99 17.51 7.17
CA PRO A 149 -20.17 17.61 8.02
C PRO A 149 -20.19 18.95 8.78
N PRO A 150 -21.34 19.62 8.95
CA PRO A 150 -21.38 20.97 9.53
C PRO A 150 -20.68 21.10 10.90
N ARG A 151 -20.77 20.07 11.76
CA ARG A 151 -20.08 20.05 13.06
C ARG A 151 -18.56 19.97 12.93
N VAL A 152 -18.08 19.16 11.98
CA VAL A 152 -16.65 19.03 11.67
C VAL A 152 -16.13 20.32 11.06
N ALA A 153 -16.86 20.94 10.13
CA ALA A 153 -16.49 22.21 9.52
C ALA A 153 -16.35 23.35 10.55
N ALA A 154 -17.14 23.32 11.63
CA ALA A 154 -17.09 24.32 12.69
C ALA A 154 -15.85 24.19 13.60
N ASP A 155 -15.32 22.97 13.80
CA ASP A 155 -14.11 22.71 14.58
C ASP A 155 -13.31 21.52 14.02
N PRO A 156 -12.58 21.69 12.90
CA PRO A 156 -11.85 20.61 12.24
C PRO A 156 -10.52 20.31 12.95
N THR A 157 -10.39 20.61 14.24
CA THR A 157 -9.17 20.31 15.01
C THR A 157 -9.41 19.27 16.10
N ARG A 158 -10.64 18.77 16.20
CA ARG A 158 -11.07 17.82 17.23
C ARG A 158 -11.79 16.63 16.63
N GLU A 159 -11.78 15.53 17.34
CA GLU A 159 -12.57 14.36 16.96
C GLU A 159 -14.06 14.67 17.06
N HIS A 160 -14.85 14.11 16.13
CA HIS A 160 -16.31 14.24 16.11
C HIS A 160 -16.98 12.89 15.85
N VAL A 161 -18.09 12.65 16.53
CA VAL A 161 -19.08 11.67 16.04
C VAL A 161 -19.89 12.37 14.95
N VAL A 162 -19.86 11.81 13.74
CA VAL A 162 -20.54 12.33 12.56
C VAL A 162 -21.97 11.82 12.51
N SER A 163 -22.13 10.51 12.65
CA SER A 163 -23.44 9.85 12.70
C SER A 163 -23.37 8.53 13.48
N GLU A 164 -24.50 8.16 14.06
CA GLU A 164 -24.81 6.78 14.42
C GLU A 164 -25.73 6.23 13.35
N TRP A 165 -25.56 4.97 12.98
CA TRP A 165 -26.28 4.35 11.88
C TRP A 165 -26.73 2.93 12.23
N LEU A 166 -27.79 2.50 11.55
CA LEU A 166 -28.37 1.16 11.68
C LEU A 166 -28.57 0.58 10.27
N VAL A 167 -28.22 -0.69 10.12
CA VAL A 167 -28.58 -1.49 8.94
C VAL A 167 -29.44 -2.67 9.40
N PRO A 168 -30.75 -2.69 9.07
CA PRO A 168 -31.62 -3.79 9.42
C PRO A 168 -31.23 -5.05 8.64
N LEU A 169 -31.37 -6.19 9.30
CA LEU A 169 -31.18 -7.53 8.76
C LEU A 169 -32.33 -8.42 9.23
N ARG A 170 -32.70 -9.42 8.44
CA ARG A 170 -33.66 -10.44 8.85
C ARG A 170 -33.22 -11.83 8.46
N GLN A 171 -33.04 -12.73 9.43
CA GLN A 171 -32.71 -14.13 9.17
C GLN A 171 -33.94 -15.00 9.49
N GLY A 172 -34.61 -15.50 8.46
CA GLY A 172 -35.89 -16.20 8.63
C GLY A 172 -36.94 -15.31 9.32
N GLY A 173 -37.32 -15.66 10.54
CA GLY A 173 -38.27 -14.89 11.37
C GLY A 173 -37.63 -13.94 12.39
N THR A 174 -36.30 -13.86 12.46
CA THR A 174 -35.58 -13.04 13.44
C THR A 174 -35.15 -11.72 12.79
N GLU A 175 -35.71 -10.61 13.26
CA GLU A 175 -35.22 -9.26 12.96
C GLU A 175 -33.94 -8.98 13.76
N ALA A 176 -32.95 -8.34 13.14
CA ALA A 176 -31.74 -7.88 13.77
C ALA A 176 -31.26 -6.56 13.17
N GLU A 177 -30.40 -5.86 13.90
CA GLU A 177 -29.81 -4.60 13.48
C GLU A 177 -28.29 -4.65 13.61
N VAL A 178 -27.60 -4.21 12.56
CA VAL A 178 -26.18 -3.86 12.63
C VAL A 178 -26.10 -2.39 13.00
N ALA A 179 -25.69 -2.11 14.23
CA ALA A 179 -25.48 -0.75 14.70
C ALA A 179 -24.02 -0.35 14.58
N GLY A 180 -23.79 0.90 14.23
CA GLY A 180 -22.44 1.44 14.14
C GLY A 180 -22.38 2.95 14.24
N VAL A 181 -21.15 3.44 14.14
CA VAL A 181 -20.81 4.85 14.29
C VAL A 181 -19.85 5.27 13.19
N LEU A 182 -20.04 6.47 12.67
CA LEU A 182 -19.08 7.16 11.82
C LEU A 182 -18.42 8.26 12.63
N THR A 183 -17.10 8.22 12.73
CA THR A 183 -16.31 9.25 13.40
C THR A 183 -15.47 10.01 12.40
N TRP A 184 -15.07 11.22 12.77
CA TRP A 184 -14.10 12.04 12.07
C TRP A 184 -12.97 12.39 13.03
N SER A 185 -11.72 12.28 12.56
CA SER A 185 -10.52 12.62 13.31
C SER A 185 -9.69 13.64 12.53
N PRO A 186 -9.03 14.59 13.20
CA PRO A 186 -8.22 15.58 12.52
C PRO A 186 -7.00 14.93 11.87
N PRO A 187 -6.70 15.22 10.59
CA PRO A 187 -5.50 14.74 9.94
C PRO A 187 -4.25 15.28 10.64
N PRO A 188 -3.09 14.60 10.52
CA PRO A 188 -1.86 15.07 11.12
C PRO A 188 -1.47 16.44 10.55
N SER A 189 -0.91 17.30 11.41
CA SER A 189 -0.39 18.59 10.96
C SER A 189 0.69 18.39 9.88
N PRO A 190 0.59 19.04 8.71
CA PRO A 190 1.61 18.99 7.67
C PRO A 190 3.01 19.37 8.19
N TRP A 191 3.07 20.30 9.16
CA TRP A 191 4.33 20.74 9.78
C TRP A 191 4.98 19.70 10.69
N ALA A 192 4.22 18.72 11.17
CA ALA A 192 4.77 17.58 11.90
C ALA A 192 5.26 16.48 10.94
N VAL A 193 4.56 16.29 9.82
CA VAL A 193 4.82 15.20 8.87
C VAL A 193 5.98 15.52 7.92
N TRP A 194 5.88 16.62 7.18
CA TRP A 194 6.78 16.87 6.04
C TRP A 194 8.24 17.09 6.41
N PRO A 195 8.60 17.74 7.54
CA PRO A 195 9.99 17.82 7.97
C PRO A 195 10.61 16.46 8.27
N VAL A 196 9.84 15.53 8.86
CA VAL A 196 10.30 14.15 9.13
C VAL A 196 10.48 13.40 7.83
N VAL A 197 9.52 13.49 6.90
CA VAL A 197 9.61 12.90 5.56
C VAL A 197 10.86 13.39 4.83
N ALA A 198 11.08 14.71 4.79
CA ALA A 198 12.24 15.32 4.15
C ALA A 198 13.55 14.86 4.82
N ALA A 199 13.61 14.83 6.15
CA ALA A 199 14.79 14.37 6.88
C ALA A 199 15.13 12.91 6.57
N LEU A 200 14.14 12.01 6.54
CA LEU A 200 14.36 10.60 6.23
C LEU A 200 14.87 10.39 4.80
N VAL A 201 14.32 11.09 3.81
CA VAL A 201 14.82 11.07 2.43
C VAL A 201 16.26 11.56 2.39
N LEU A 202 16.56 12.71 3.01
CA LEU A 202 17.90 13.30 3.04
C LEU A 202 18.93 12.38 3.70
N VAL A 203 18.58 11.72 4.80
CA VAL A 203 19.46 10.74 5.48
C VAL A 203 19.81 9.59 4.53
N ALA A 204 18.81 9.04 3.82
CA ALA A 204 19.04 7.95 2.88
C ALA A 204 19.85 8.37 1.65
N VAL A 205 19.61 9.57 1.13
CA VAL A 205 20.43 10.16 0.04
C VAL A 205 21.88 10.41 0.51
N ALA A 206 22.06 11.01 1.68
CA ALA A 206 23.36 11.30 2.27
C ALA A 206 24.17 10.02 2.56
N ALA A 207 23.49 8.92 2.91
CA ALA A 207 24.11 7.60 3.07
C ALA A 207 24.81 7.10 1.80
N GLY A 208 24.35 7.51 0.62
CA GLY A 208 25.01 7.20 -0.64
C GLY A 208 26.13 8.18 -1.02
N LEU A 209 25.88 9.46 -0.78
CA LEU A 209 26.74 10.57 -1.21
C LEU A 209 27.98 10.74 -0.33
N VAL A 210 27.83 10.73 0.99
CA VAL A 210 28.82 11.31 1.92
C VAL A 210 29.55 10.26 2.76
N THR A 211 28.93 9.10 3.03
CA THR A 211 29.54 8.12 3.93
C THR A 211 30.74 7.42 3.28
N ARG A 212 31.83 7.21 4.02
CA ARG A 212 33.00 6.50 3.48
C ARG A 212 32.77 5.00 3.27
N THR A 213 31.82 4.42 4.00
CA THR A 213 31.52 2.97 3.96
C THR A 213 30.10 2.70 3.51
N PRO A 214 29.83 1.57 2.84
CA PRO A 214 28.48 1.19 2.41
C PRO A 214 27.58 0.70 3.55
N ARG A 215 28.05 0.71 4.81
CA ARG A 215 27.33 0.12 5.96
C ARG A 215 26.00 0.82 6.26
N LEU A 216 25.94 2.15 6.15
CA LEU A 216 24.70 2.90 6.40
C LEU A 216 23.63 2.56 5.35
N LEU A 217 23.98 2.49 4.07
CA LEU A 217 23.07 2.00 3.03
C LEU A 217 22.58 0.58 3.33
N GLY A 218 23.48 -0.30 3.77
CA GLY A 218 23.15 -1.64 4.29
C GLY A 218 22.07 -1.60 5.37
N ALA A 219 22.27 -0.80 6.41
CA ALA A 219 21.34 -0.67 7.53
C ALA A 219 19.98 -0.10 7.08
N LEU A 220 19.97 0.92 6.21
CA LEU A 220 18.74 1.51 5.69
C LEU A 220 17.93 0.54 4.83
N MET A 221 18.58 -0.31 4.02
CA MET A 221 17.90 -1.40 3.31
C MET A 221 17.26 -2.39 4.28
N ALA A 222 17.93 -2.73 5.39
CA ALA A 222 17.38 -3.63 6.40
C ALA A 222 16.15 -3.03 7.09
N VAL A 223 16.19 -1.74 7.43
CA VAL A 223 15.04 -1.01 7.99
C VAL A 223 13.88 -0.97 6.99
N GLY A 224 14.15 -0.65 5.73
CA GLY A 224 13.14 -0.64 4.67
C GLY A 224 12.51 -2.01 4.45
N ALA A 225 13.31 -3.09 4.45
CA ALA A 225 12.80 -4.45 4.34
C ALA A 225 11.96 -4.89 5.54
N ALA A 226 12.31 -4.48 6.76
CA ALA A 226 11.49 -4.73 7.93
C ALA A 226 10.14 -3.99 7.86
N ALA A 227 10.16 -2.73 7.40
CA ALA A 227 8.95 -1.95 7.16
C ALA A 227 8.07 -2.57 6.06
N ALA A 228 8.67 -3.04 4.96
CA ALA A 228 7.98 -3.75 3.88
C ALA A 228 7.32 -5.03 4.37
N LEU A 229 8.02 -5.83 5.18
CA LEU A 229 7.44 -7.04 5.73
C LEU A 229 6.29 -6.72 6.70
N TRP A 230 6.47 -5.74 7.59
CA TRP A 230 5.40 -5.30 8.48
C TRP A 230 4.18 -4.81 7.70
N HIS A 231 4.37 -3.93 6.71
CA HIS A 231 3.30 -3.39 5.88
C HIS A 231 2.49 -4.50 5.21
N ALA A 232 3.15 -5.49 4.61
CA ALA A 232 2.48 -6.62 3.97
C ALA A 232 1.75 -7.53 4.98
N LEU A 233 2.31 -7.74 6.18
CA LEU A 233 1.66 -8.53 7.23
C LEU A 233 0.50 -7.79 7.92
N ALA A 234 0.54 -6.46 7.92
CA ALA A 234 -0.45 -5.59 8.54
C ALA A 234 -1.47 -5.04 7.54
N THR A 235 -1.39 -5.46 6.26
CA THR A 235 -2.43 -5.17 5.26
C THR A 235 -3.72 -5.86 5.70
N PRO A 236 -4.87 -5.16 5.71
CA PRO A 236 -6.15 -5.77 6.03
C PRO A 236 -6.47 -6.98 5.15
N GLU A 237 -7.26 -7.91 5.69
CA GLU A 237 -7.71 -9.07 4.94
C GLU A 237 -8.53 -8.63 3.71
N PRO A 238 -8.31 -9.24 2.53
CA PRO A 238 -9.17 -9.03 1.36
C PRO A 238 -10.65 -9.17 1.70
N SER A 239 -11.49 -8.41 0.99
CA SER A 239 -12.92 -8.69 0.98
C SER A 239 -13.16 -10.12 0.48
N VAL A 240 -14.21 -10.76 0.95
CA VAL A 240 -14.58 -12.14 0.58
C VAL A 240 -14.81 -12.31 -0.92
N ILE A 241 -15.33 -11.28 -1.59
CA ILE A 241 -15.50 -11.27 -3.05
C ILE A 241 -14.20 -11.10 -3.85
N ALA A 242 -13.04 -10.98 -3.19
CA ALA A 242 -11.76 -10.96 -3.89
C ALA A 242 -11.51 -12.36 -4.50
N GLY A 243 -11.44 -12.43 -5.83
CA GLY A 243 -11.53 -13.71 -6.56
C GLY A 243 -10.59 -14.85 -6.13
N SER A 244 -9.46 -14.56 -5.48
CA SER A 244 -8.67 -15.58 -4.78
C SER A 244 -7.99 -14.99 -3.55
N HIS A 245 -8.41 -15.39 -2.35
CA HIS A 245 -7.74 -15.01 -1.10
C HIS A 245 -6.26 -15.40 -1.11
N ALA A 246 -5.94 -16.63 -1.54
CA ALA A 246 -4.55 -17.09 -1.67
C ALA A 246 -3.76 -16.25 -2.68
N GLY A 247 -4.36 -15.92 -3.82
CA GLY A 247 -3.76 -15.03 -4.82
C GLY A 247 -3.49 -13.63 -4.26
N ALA A 248 -4.44 -13.07 -3.52
CA ALA A 248 -4.30 -11.76 -2.87
C ALA A 248 -3.16 -11.76 -1.85
N VAL A 249 -3.09 -12.76 -0.97
CA VAL A 249 -2.00 -12.91 0.01
C VAL A 249 -0.64 -13.05 -0.67
N VAL A 250 -0.54 -13.89 -1.70
CA VAL A 250 0.72 -14.07 -2.46
C VAL A 250 1.12 -12.77 -3.15
N SER A 251 0.17 -12.06 -3.77
CA SER A 251 0.41 -10.78 -4.43
C SER A 251 0.89 -9.71 -3.45
N ALA A 252 0.29 -9.64 -2.25
CA ALA A 252 0.68 -8.70 -1.20
C ALA A 252 2.08 -8.99 -0.63
N LEU A 253 2.42 -10.27 -0.46
CA LEU A 253 3.72 -10.67 0.12
C LEU A 253 4.87 -10.64 -0.89
N MET A 254 4.62 -10.76 -2.19
CA MET A 254 5.68 -10.91 -3.18
C MET A 254 6.67 -9.72 -3.23
N PRO A 255 6.24 -8.44 -3.25
CA PRO A 255 7.15 -7.29 -3.22
C PRO A 255 7.99 -7.23 -1.93
N SER A 256 7.39 -7.55 -0.78
CA SER A 256 8.07 -7.49 0.52
C SER A 256 9.13 -8.59 0.66
N LEU A 257 8.83 -9.82 0.20
CA LEU A 257 9.81 -10.91 0.16
C LEU A 257 10.97 -10.61 -0.80
N ALA A 258 10.69 -10.01 -1.96
CA ALA A 258 11.72 -9.56 -2.89
C ALA A 258 12.60 -8.45 -2.28
N ALA A 259 12.00 -7.51 -1.54
CA ALA A 259 12.71 -6.45 -0.85
C ALA A 259 13.61 -7.01 0.27
N VAL A 260 13.11 -7.97 1.06
CA VAL A 260 13.89 -8.67 2.09
C VAL A 260 15.09 -9.38 1.48
N LEU A 261 14.90 -10.12 0.38
CA LEU A 261 16.01 -10.80 -0.30
C LEU A 261 17.07 -9.79 -0.79
N CYS A 262 16.64 -8.70 -1.45
CA CYS A 262 17.56 -7.66 -1.92
C CYS A 262 18.31 -6.98 -0.77
N ALA A 263 17.62 -6.70 0.34
CA ALA A 263 18.21 -6.10 1.53
C ALA A 263 19.22 -7.04 2.20
N VAL A 264 18.92 -8.34 2.34
CA VAL A 264 19.87 -9.33 2.90
C VAL A 264 21.15 -9.40 2.05
N LEU A 265 21.01 -9.45 0.72
CA LEU A 265 22.15 -9.42 -0.18
C LEU A 265 22.92 -8.09 -0.07
N GLY A 266 22.20 -6.98 0.06
CA GLY A 266 22.74 -5.63 0.19
C GLY A 266 23.53 -5.44 1.48
N VAL A 267 22.98 -5.85 2.62
CA VAL A 267 23.65 -5.88 3.92
C VAL A 267 24.90 -6.74 3.84
N ARG A 268 24.79 -7.95 3.27
CA ARG A 268 25.94 -8.86 3.10
C ARG A 268 27.03 -8.28 2.20
N ALA A 269 26.67 -7.49 1.18
CA ALA A 269 27.63 -6.76 0.36
C ALA A 269 28.29 -5.61 1.13
N ALA A 270 27.50 -4.86 1.90
CA ALA A 270 27.96 -3.74 2.73
C ALA A 270 28.95 -4.19 3.81
N LEU A 271 28.65 -5.29 4.50
CA LEU A 271 29.53 -5.88 5.51
C LEU A 271 30.87 -6.35 4.93
N ARG A 272 30.89 -6.75 3.65
CA ARG A 272 32.11 -7.13 2.92
C ARG A 272 32.81 -5.97 2.23
N GLY A 273 32.37 -4.73 2.44
CA GLY A 273 32.95 -3.54 1.79
C GLY A 273 32.72 -3.47 0.28
N ARG A 274 31.77 -4.24 -0.28
CA ARG A 274 31.47 -4.24 -1.71
C ARG A 274 30.55 -3.06 -2.06
N GLY A 275 31.14 -1.86 -2.11
CA GLY A 275 30.42 -0.59 -2.25
C GLY A 275 29.56 -0.49 -3.51
N VAL A 276 30.12 -0.83 -4.68
CA VAL A 276 29.36 -0.80 -5.95
C VAL A 276 28.14 -1.73 -5.90
N MET A 277 28.32 -2.95 -5.38
CA MET A 277 27.23 -3.93 -5.25
C MET A 277 26.16 -3.45 -4.27
N THR A 278 26.57 -2.84 -3.16
CA THR A 278 25.64 -2.29 -2.17
C THR A 278 24.79 -1.18 -2.79
N GLY A 279 25.40 -0.27 -3.56
CA GLY A 279 24.68 0.80 -4.26
C GLY A 279 23.64 0.27 -5.25
N LEU A 280 23.98 -0.74 -6.05
CA LEU A 280 23.04 -1.36 -6.99
C LEU A 280 21.87 -2.06 -6.29
N LEU A 281 22.14 -2.79 -5.21
CA LEU A 281 21.10 -3.45 -4.42
C LEU A 281 20.23 -2.43 -3.67
N ALA A 282 20.79 -1.28 -3.27
CA ALA A 282 20.01 -0.18 -2.71
C ALA A 282 19.02 0.39 -3.72
N VAL A 283 19.41 0.55 -4.99
CA VAL A 283 18.48 1.01 -6.04
C VAL A 283 17.31 0.04 -6.20
N VAL A 284 17.59 -1.26 -6.30
CA VAL A 284 16.52 -2.25 -6.49
C VAL A 284 15.65 -2.39 -5.24
N THR A 285 16.25 -2.39 -4.05
CA THR A 285 15.48 -2.37 -2.80
C THR A 285 14.59 -1.14 -2.75
N GLY A 286 15.14 0.06 -3.01
CA GLY A 286 14.39 1.31 -3.01
C GLY A 286 13.22 1.31 -3.98
N TRP A 287 13.40 0.78 -5.19
CA TRP A 287 12.30 0.60 -6.15
C TRP A 287 11.19 -0.32 -5.61
N LEU A 288 11.54 -1.46 -5.01
CA LEU A 288 10.55 -2.38 -4.42
C LEU A 288 9.78 -1.73 -3.27
N LEU A 289 10.45 -0.92 -2.44
CA LEU A 289 9.79 -0.15 -1.37
C LEU A 289 8.80 0.87 -1.95
N LEU A 290 9.13 1.53 -3.06
CA LEU A 290 8.22 2.48 -3.72
C LEU A 290 7.00 1.78 -4.32
N VAL A 291 7.18 0.63 -4.97
CA VAL A 291 6.06 -0.18 -5.51
C VAL A 291 5.07 -0.53 -4.41
N GLN A 292 5.56 -0.83 -3.21
CA GLN A 292 4.73 -1.19 -2.07
C GLN A 292 4.12 0.01 -1.34
N GLY A 293 4.88 1.10 -1.16
CA GLY A 293 4.47 2.23 -0.31
C GLY A 293 3.75 3.37 -1.05
N LEU A 294 4.00 3.57 -2.34
CA LEU A 294 3.38 4.68 -3.10
C LEU A 294 1.86 4.62 -3.22
N PRO A 295 1.22 3.43 -3.34
CA PRO A 295 -0.24 3.37 -3.38
C PRO A 295 -0.90 3.90 -2.09
N ASP A 296 -0.20 3.80 -0.96
CA ASP A 296 -0.77 4.05 0.38
C ASP A 296 -0.28 5.37 1.00
N VAL A 297 0.37 6.26 0.22
CA VAL A 297 0.98 7.48 0.79
C VAL A 297 -0.04 8.45 1.39
N ASP A 298 -1.32 8.27 1.08
CA ASP A 298 -2.42 9.02 1.68
C ASP A 298 -2.50 8.89 3.20
N VAL A 299 -1.98 7.80 3.76
CA VAL A 299 -1.80 7.65 5.21
C VAL A 299 -0.86 8.69 5.82
N LEU A 300 -0.10 9.46 5.04
CA LEU A 300 0.75 10.53 5.57
C LEU A 300 -0.04 11.79 5.90
N TRP A 301 -1.20 12.00 5.29
CA TRP A 301 -2.03 13.21 5.46
C TRP A 301 -3.47 12.94 5.88
N THR A 302 -3.83 11.68 6.12
CA THR A 302 -5.14 11.29 6.65
C THR A 302 -5.05 10.91 8.12
N ALA A 303 -6.17 10.95 8.85
CA ALA A 303 -6.19 10.64 10.29
C ALA A 303 -6.10 9.15 10.61
N ASN A 304 -6.87 8.31 9.91
CA ASN A 304 -6.98 6.88 10.14
C ASN A 304 -6.25 6.09 9.05
N VAL A 305 -5.71 4.92 9.42
CA VAL A 305 -4.95 4.04 8.53
C VAL A 305 -5.60 2.67 8.47
N ALA A 306 -5.82 2.17 7.25
CA ALA A 306 -6.31 0.83 7.02
C ALA A 306 -5.20 -0.18 7.36
N SER A 307 -5.31 -0.82 8.53
CA SER A 307 -4.31 -1.79 8.98
C SER A 307 -4.94 -2.85 9.87
N GLY A 308 -4.53 -4.11 9.68
CA GLY A 308 -4.81 -5.20 10.62
C GLY A 308 -3.98 -5.13 11.91
N GLY A 309 -3.04 -4.19 12.01
CA GLY A 309 -2.24 -3.92 13.20
C GLY A 309 -2.43 -2.50 13.74
N PRO A 310 -1.59 -2.05 14.70
CA PRO A 310 -1.65 -0.69 15.20
C PRO A 310 -1.45 0.36 14.10
N GLN A 311 -2.39 1.30 13.94
CA GLN A 311 -2.38 2.31 12.88
C GLN A 311 -1.07 3.12 12.81
N VAL A 312 -0.47 3.41 13.98
CA VAL A 312 0.82 4.12 14.07
C VAL A 312 1.93 3.35 13.38
N LEU A 313 1.96 2.02 13.52
CA LEU A 313 2.96 1.18 12.84
C LEU A 313 2.70 1.11 11.33
N GLY A 314 1.43 1.07 10.91
CA GLY A 314 1.05 1.18 9.49
C GLY A 314 1.60 2.48 8.87
N ARG A 315 1.35 3.62 9.52
CA ARG A 315 1.84 4.93 9.07
C ARG A 315 3.37 5.00 9.02
N ILE A 316 4.05 4.50 10.06
CA ILE A 316 5.52 4.44 10.09
C ILE A 316 6.05 3.59 8.94
N ALA A 317 5.44 2.43 8.70
CA ALA A 317 5.87 1.54 7.63
C ALA A 317 5.75 2.21 6.26
N VAL A 318 4.60 2.79 5.91
CA VAL A 318 4.43 3.52 4.65
C VAL A 318 5.38 4.72 4.55
N THR A 319 5.57 5.46 5.64
CA THR A 319 6.56 6.57 5.69
C THR A 319 7.95 6.06 5.33
N LEU A 320 8.39 4.95 5.93
CA LEU A 320 9.70 4.36 5.65
C LEU A 320 9.79 3.82 4.23
N LEU A 321 8.74 3.16 3.73
CA LEU A 321 8.67 2.65 2.35
C LEU A 321 8.87 3.78 1.34
N ALA A 322 8.10 4.87 1.46
CA ALA A 322 8.18 6.01 0.56
C ALA A 322 9.53 6.73 0.67
N THR A 323 9.95 7.07 1.89
CA THR A 323 11.15 7.90 2.11
C THR A 323 12.45 7.15 1.83
N LEU A 324 12.58 5.92 2.33
CA LEU A 324 13.74 5.07 2.02
C LEU A 324 13.69 4.60 0.58
N GLY A 325 12.52 4.41 -0.02
CA GLY A 325 12.36 4.11 -1.43
C GLY A 325 13.04 5.15 -2.32
N VAL A 326 12.62 6.43 -2.20
CA VAL A 326 13.25 7.55 -2.93
C VAL A 326 14.73 7.68 -2.59
N GLY A 327 15.07 7.66 -1.30
CA GLY A 327 16.42 7.92 -0.84
C GLY A 327 17.42 6.82 -1.23
N LEU A 328 17.02 5.55 -1.22
CA LEU A 328 17.88 4.43 -1.62
C LEU A 328 18.06 4.36 -3.14
N VAL A 329 17.08 4.78 -3.94
CA VAL A 329 17.26 4.90 -5.40
C VAL A 329 18.31 5.97 -5.70
N ILE A 330 18.17 7.18 -5.17
CA ILE A 330 19.10 8.28 -5.43
C ILE A 330 20.47 8.00 -4.80
N GLY A 331 20.50 7.64 -3.52
CA GLY A 331 21.71 7.33 -2.76
C GLY A 331 22.43 6.09 -3.30
N GLY A 332 21.70 5.07 -3.74
CA GLY A 332 22.25 3.86 -4.35
C GLY A 332 22.97 4.13 -5.66
N VAL A 333 22.39 4.95 -6.55
CA VAL A 333 23.05 5.40 -7.78
C VAL A 333 24.33 6.18 -7.47
N ALA A 334 24.26 7.12 -6.51
CA ALA A 334 25.42 7.91 -6.10
C ALA A 334 26.55 7.04 -5.53
N ALA A 335 26.23 6.11 -4.62
CA ALA A 335 27.20 5.19 -4.05
C ALA A 335 27.84 4.29 -5.11
N ALA A 336 27.04 3.74 -6.04
CA ALA A 336 27.54 2.87 -7.09
C ALA A 336 28.56 3.58 -8.00
N ARG A 337 28.36 4.87 -8.28
CA ARG A 337 29.32 5.71 -9.03
C ARG A 337 30.59 5.97 -8.21
N ARG A 338 30.43 6.49 -6.99
CA ARG A 338 31.56 6.87 -6.12
C ARG A 338 32.48 5.70 -5.79
N PHE A 339 31.94 4.55 -5.43
CA PHE A 339 32.77 3.38 -5.11
C PHE A 339 33.48 2.82 -6.36
N ARG A 340 32.89 2.96 -7.55
CA ARG A 340 33.53 2.56 -8.80
C ARG A 340 34.74 3.45 -9.12
N GLU A 341 34.60 4.76 -8.90
CA GLU A 341 35.69 5.72 -9.07
C GLU A 341 36.82 5.48 -8.07
N ALA A 342 36.49 5.16 -6.81
CA ALA A 342 37.47 4.82 -5.79
C ALA A 342 38.24 3.51 -6.09
N ASP A 343 37.59 2.55 -6.73
CA ASP A 343 38.20 1.27 -7.15
C ASP A 343 38.95 1.37 -8.49
N ALA A 344 38.87 2.50 -9.21
CA ALA A 344 39.56 2.68 -10.48
C ALA A 344 41.08 2.82 -10.25
N PRO A 345 41.93 2.06 -10.96
CA PRO A 345 43.37 2.20 -10.84
C PRO A 345 43.79 3.63 -11.22
N ALA A 346 44.61 4.26 -10.37
CA ALA A 346 45.13 5.60 -10.62
C ALA A 346 45.87 5.64 -11.96
N ALA A 347 45.21 6.19 -13.00
CA ALA A 347 45.84 6.42 -14.28
C ALA A 347 46.77 7.63 -14.13
N GLY A 348 48.09 7.39 -14.06
CA GLY A 348 49.10 8.43 -14.26
C GLY A 348 50.11 8.62 -13.12
N THR A 349 51.06 7.68 -12.97
CA THR A 349 52.43 8.00 -12.50
C THR A 349 53.44 7.12 -13.24
N ARG A 350 53.33 7.11 -14.56
CA ARG A 350 54.36 6.58 -15.46
C ARG A 350 54.66 7.64 -16.51
N GLU A 351 55.32 8.71 -16.10
CA GLU A 351 56.09 9.53 -17.01
C GLU A 351 57.27 10.19 -16.26
N ALA A 352 58.40 10.29 -16.95
CA ALA A 352 59.71 10.77 -16.50
C ALA A 352 60.60 9.80 -15.68
N ARG A 353 61.01 8.71 -16.31
CA ARG A 353 62.42 8.30 -16.23
C ARG A 353 62.95 8.07 -17.65
N ALA A 354 63.26 9.18 -18.32
CA ALA A 354 64.05 9.14 -19.55
C ALA A 354 65.46 8.61 -19.20
N PRO A 355 66.05 7.73 -20.02
CA PRO A 355 67.44 7.34 -19.83
C PRO A 355 68.32 8.54 -20.19
N ALA A 356 69.20 8.92 -19.25
CA ALA A 356 70.23 9.91 -19.50
C ALA A 356 71.11 9.42 -20.67
N GLY A 357 71.09 10.17 -21.77
CA GLY A 357 72.03 9.99 -22.87
C GLY A 357 73.42 10.38 -22.40
N ASP A 358 74.34 9.41 -22.40
CA ASP A 358 75.75 9.63 -22.12
C ASP A 358 76.40 10.21 -23.39
N ALA A 359 76.47 11.53 -23.44
CA ALA A 359 77.24 12.26 -24.44
C ALA A 359 78.52 12.79 -23.76
N ARG A 360 79.64 12.10 -23.97
CA ARG A 360 80.99 12.68 -23.83
C ARG A 360 81.71 12.61 -25.17
N LEU A 361 81.84 13.80 -25.75
CA LEU A 361 82.72 14.14 -26.85
C LEU A 361 84.16 14.37 -26.35
N ASP A 362 85.07 14.29 -27.33
CA ASP A 362 86.46 14.76 -27.40
C ASP A 362 87.53 13.91 -26.69
N GLY A 363 88.66 13.55 -27.32
CA GLY A 363 89.29 14.03 -28.55
C GLY A 363 90.80 14.20 -28.31
N ARG A 364 91.63 13.94 -29.35
CA ARG A 364 93.12 14.13 -29.45
C ARG A 364 93.98 13.14 -28.64
N THR A 365 95.14 12.62 -29.07
CA THR A 365 96.16 12.88 -30.12
C THR A 365 97.02 11.59 -30.16
N GLY A 366 97.41 10.98 -31.28
CA GLY A 366 98.48 11.41 -32.18
C GLY A 366 99.84 10.75 -31.87
N ARG A 367 100.17 9.63 -32.54
CA ARG A 367 101.44 9.31 -33.24
C ARG A 367 101.49 7.85 -33.66
#